data_AF-Q2FNH6-F1
#
_entry.id   AF-Q2FNH6-F1
#
_cell.length_a   1.000
_cell.length_b   1.000
_cell.length_c   1.000
_cell.angle_alpha   90.00
_cell.angle_beta   90.00
_cell.angle_gamma   90.00
#
_symmetry.space_group_name_H-M   'P 1'
#
loop_
_entity.id
_entity.type
_entity.pdbx_description
1 polymer ?
#
loop_
_entity_poly.entity_id
_entity_poly.type
_entity_poly.pdbx_seq_one_letter_code
_entity_poly.pdbx_strand_id
1 'polypeptide(L)'
;MQDPRIRLVTTILLSAAAWISLPGAVLSVLWWLICGKARTSIRSIRSFFIILIVPGLMGLAAVWSGEDGLSYVVRIMAVLIIASWMYAERYPGELLDVGVWFLGTKTGFDLGLIGELSMSSLDTLARETDRISVALRQKGTPLSLRMIPAVFSGILIRQLNLAHERAILLTLRGYTRGGMHCPSFSSPGIDRINGAFSCTIFLLSLIAGDFFNIAGSTFIV
;
A
#
# COMPACT_ATOMS: atom_id res chain seq x y z
N MET A 1 9.76 9.53 -4.88
CA MET A 1 10.62 9.99 -3.76
C MET A 1 11.62 8.89 -3.41
N GLN A 2 12.86 9.26 -3.13
CA GLN A 2 13.93 8.32 -2.75
C GLN A 2 14.00 8.07 -1.24
N ASP A 3 13.73 9.08 -0.40
CA ASP A 3 13.74 8.90 1.06
C ASP A 3 12.44 8.20 1.52
N PRO A 4 12.51 6.95 2.02
CA PRO A 4 11.32 6.20 2.43
C PRO A 4 10.62 6.80 3.64
N ARG A 5 11.32 7.56 4.49
CA ARG A 5 10.74 8.20 5.67
C ARG A 5 9.79 9.31 5.27
N ILE A 6 10.26 10.20 4.37
CA ILE A 6 9.44 11.29 3.82
C ILE A 6 8.29 10.68 3.03
N ARG A 7 8.56 9.64 2.24
CA ARG A 7 7.53 8.96 1.46
C ARG A 7 6.41 8.39 2.34
N LEU A 8 6.75 7.68 3.41
CA LEU A 8 5.79 7.12 4.36
C LEU A 8 4.97 8.22 5.03
N VAL A 9 5.62 9.27 5.53
CA VAL A 9 4.94 10.42 6.16
C VAL A 9 3.99 11.10 5.17
N THR A 10 4.42 11.34 3.93
CA THR A 10 3.60 11.90 2.86
C THR A 10 2.40 11.02 2.53
N THR A 11 2.58 9.70 2.45
CA THR A 11 1.48 8.77 2.25
C THR A 11 0.45 8.84 3.36
N ILE A 12 0.88 8.89 4.63
CA ILE A 12 -0.03 9.02 5.78
C ILE A 12 -0.77 10.36 5.73
N LEU A 13 -0.05 11.47 5.53
CA LEU A 13 -0.63 12.82 5.49
C LEU A 13 -1.66 12.97 4.37
N LEU A 14 -1.36 12.53 3.15
CA LEU A 14 -2.27 12.65 2.02
C LEU A 14 -3.48 11.70 2.14
N SER A 15 -3.30 10.52 2.73
CA SER A 15 -4.40 9.60 3.02
C SER A 15 -5.33 10.18 4.09
N ALA A 16 -4.78 10.78 5.14
CA ALA A 16 -5.55 11.48 6.17
C ALA A 16 -6.27 12.70 5.58
N ALA A 17 -5.60 13.50 4.74
CA ALA A 17 -6.21 14.63 4.06
C ALA A 17 -7.38 14.20 3.16
N ALA A 18 -7.22 13.11 2.41
CA ALA A 18 -8.28 12.55 1.58
C ALA A 18 -9.48 12.04 2.40
N TRP A 19 -9.23 11.55 3.62
CA TRP A 19 -10.31 11.10 4.51
C TRP A 19 -11.09 12.27 5.11
N ILE A 20 -10.37 13.29 5.59
CA ILE A 20 -10.93 14.42 6.34
C ILE A 20 -11.79 15.32 5.45
N SER A 21 -11.36 15.62 4.23
CA SER A 21 -12.08 16.56 3.37
C SER A 21 -12.11 16.15 1.90
N LEU A 22 -13.21 16.48 1.21
CA LEU A 22 -13.33 16.34 -0.24
C LEU A 22 -12.28 17.18 -1.02
N PRO A 23 -12.04 18.47 -0.71
CA PRO A 23 -10.97 19.22 -1.36
C PRO A 23 -9.58 18.62 -1.07
N GLY A 24 -9.36 18.06 0.13
CA GLY A 24 -8.16 17.31 0.46
C GLY A 24 -7.97 16.09 -0.44
N ALA A 25 -9.03 15.34 -0.74
CA ALA A 25 -8.97 14.21 -1.67
C ALA A 25 -8.60 14.64 -3.10
N VAL A 26 -9.20 15.73 -3.60
CA VAL A 26 -8.89 16.27 -4.94
C VAL A 26 -7.44 16.77 -5.01
N LEU A 27 -6.99 17.51 -4.00
CA LEU A 27 -5.61 17.99 -3.91
C LEU A 27 -4.60 16.85 -3.79
N SER A 28 -4.94 15.79 -3.07
CA SER A 28 -4.15 14.56 -2.99
C SER A 28 -3.99 13.89 -4.36
N VAL A 29 -5.05 13.84 -5.18
CA VAL A 29 -4.98 13.33 -6.56
C VAL A 29 -4.17 14.26 -7.46
N LEU A 30 -4.33 15.58 -7.32
CA LEU A 30 -3.54 16.56 -8.08
C LEU A 30 -2.05 16.49 -7.74
N TRP A 31 -1.72 16.37 -6.45
CA TRP A 31 -0.36 16.14 -5.99
C TRP A 31 0.23 14.88 -6.60
N TRP A 32 -0.55 13.79 -6.62
CA TRP A 32 -0.14 12.56 -7.27
C TRP A 32 0.09 12.74 -8.79
N LEU A 33 -0.75 13.51 -9.49
CA LEU A 33 -0.57 13.80 -10.92
C LEU A 33 0.69 14.63 -11.24
N ILE A 34 1.12 15.49 -10.32
CA ILE A 34 2.27 16.38 -10.53
C ILE A 34 3.57 15.70 -10.05
N CYS A 35 3.55 15.10 -8.86
CA CYS A 35 4.74 14.56 -8.19
C CYS A 35 4.90 13.04 -8.34
N GLY A 36 3.81 12.29 -8.56
CA GLY A 36 3.77 10.82 -8.53
C GLY A 36 3.59 10.12 -9.89
N LYS A 37 3.21 10.85 -10.95
CA LYS A 37 2.74 10.33 -12.24
C LYS A 37 3.74 9.45 -12.99
N ALA A 38 5.05 9.54 -12.71
CA ALA A 38 6.07 8.82 -13.47
C ALA A 38 6.28 7.35 -13.06
N ARG A 39 5.75 6.88 -11.91
CA ARG A 39 6.18 5.59 -11.32
C ARG A 39 5.09 4.82 -10.56
N THR A 40 3.87 4.72 -11.07
CA THR A 40 2.84 3.86 -10.45
C THR A 40 2.89 2.41 -10.94
N SER A 41 2.63 1.47 -10.02
CA SER A 41 2.66 0.02 -10.26
C SER A 41 1.43 -0.49 -11.02
N ILE A 42 0.48 0.38 -11.33
CA ILE A 42 -0.73 0.03 -12.10
C ILE A 42 -0.32 -0.13 -13.56
N ARG A 43 0.33 -1.27 -13.86
CA ARG A 43 0.82 -1.61 -15.19
C ARG A 43 -0.30 -2.11 -16.11
N SER A 44 -1.47 -2.43 -15.56
CA SER A 44 -2.64 -2.90 -16.31
C SER A 44 -3.92 -2.20 -15.86
N ILE A 45 -4.65 -1.66 -16.84
CA ILE A 45 -5.99 -1.10 -16.67
C ILE A 45 -6.95 -2.10 -16.01
N ARG A 46 -6.75 -3.41 -16.23
CA ARG A 46 -7.57 -4.47 -15.66
C ARG A 46 -7.42 -4.56 -14.14
N SER A 47 -6.21 -4.43 -13.61
CA SER A 47 -5.97 -4.43 -12.17
C SER A 47 -6.57 -3.20 -11.49
N PHE A 48 -6.52 -2.05 -12.16
CA PHE A 48 -7.18 -0.83 -11.69
C PHE A 48 -8.69 -1.01 -11.55
N PHE A 49 -9.34 -1.57 -12.58
CA PHE A 49 -10.77 -1.86 -12.53
C PHE A 49 -11.13 -2.86 -11.43
N ILE A 50 -10.34 -3.92 -11.22
CA ILE A 50 -10.60 -4.89 -10.14
C ILE A 50 -10.54 -4.22 -8.76
N ILE A 51 -9.56 -3.34 -8.53
CA ILE A 51 -9.42 -2.60 -7.28
C ILE A 51 -10.60 -1.63 -7.10
N LEU A 52 -11.11 -1.03 -8.18
CA LEU A 52 -12.22 -0.08 -8.17
C LEU A 52 -13.59 -0.73 -7.90
N ILE A 53 -13.75 -2.04 -8.11
CA ILE A 53 -15.02 -2.75 -7.87
C ILE A 53 -15.48 -2.59 -6.43
N VAL A 54 -14.58 -2.76 -5.46
CA VAL A 54 -14.93 -2.73 -4.03
C VAL A 54 -15.37 -1.32 -3.58
N PRO A 55 -14.62 -0.24 -3.85
CA PRO A 55 -15.08 1.13 -3.60
C PRO A 55 -16.35 1.48 -4.36
N GLY A 56 -16.51 1.01 -5.60
CA GLY A 56 -17.69 1.26 -6.41
C GLY A 56 -18.95 0.64 -5.81
N LEU A 57 -18.87 -0.62 -5.36
CA LEU A 57 -19.97 -1.30 -4.66
C LEU A 57 -20.33 -0.59 -3.35
N MET A 58 -19.31 -0.19 -2.57
CA MET A 58 -19.54 0.56 -1.33
C MET A 58 -20.14 1.95 -1.58
N GLY A 59 -19.71 2.64 -2.64
CA GLY A 59 -20.30 3.90 -3.06
C GLY A 59 -21.76 3.75 -3.45
N LEU A 60 -22.12 2.70 -4.19
CA LEU A 60 -23.52 2.40 -4.53
C LEU A 60 -24.35 2.09 -3.28
N ALA A 61 -23.80 1.33 -2.33
CA ALA A 61 -24.46 1.07 -1.06
C ALA A 61 -24.71 2.36 -0.27
N ALA A 62 -23.73 3.28 -0.24
CA ALA A 62 -23.86 4.57 0.44
C ALA A 62 -24.93 5.47 -0.19
N VAL A 63 -25.02 5.53 -1.54
CA VAL A 63 -26.13 6.24 -2.22
C VAL A 63 -27.47 5.64 -1.83
N TRP A 64 -27.56 4.32 -1.70
CA TRP A 64 -28.80 3.66 -1.32
C TRP A 64 -29.20 3.96 0.14
N SER A 65 -28.22 4.20 1.02
CA SER A 65 -28.43 4.64 2.40
C SER A 65 -28.73 6.14 2.55
N GLY A 66 -28.77 6.90 1.46
CA GLY A 66 -29.04 8.35 1.47
C GLY A 66 -27.82 9.22 1.79
N GLU A 67 -26.62 8.65 1.80
CA GLU A 67 -25.36 9.39 1.96
C GLU A 67 -24.74 9.77 0.60
N ASP A 68 -23.83 10.74 0.62
CA ASP A 68 -23.07 11.18 -0.56
C ASP A 68 -22.05 10.13 -1.02
N GLY A 69 -22.53 9.06 -1.68
CA GLY A 69 -21.67 7.97 -2.15
C GLY A 69 -20.62 8.40 -3.19
N LEU A 70 -20.87 9.48 -3.95
CA LEU A 70 -19.87 10.05 -4.88
C LEU A 70 -18.66 10.63 -4.13
N SER A 71 -18.89 11.33 -3.03
CA SER A 71 -17.82 11.87 -2.16
C SER A 71 -16.99 10.72 -1.59
N TYR A 72 -17.64 9.65 -1.12
CA TYR A 72 -16.97 8.46 -0.61
C TYR A 72 -16.07 7.79 -1.66
N VAL A 73 -16.58 7.56 -2.88
CA VAL A 73 -15.79 6.95 -3.97
C VAL A 73 -14.57 7.79 -4.28
N VAL A 74 -14.69 9.12 -4.38
CA VAL A 74 -13.55 10.01 -4.67
C VAL A 74 -12.48 9.92 -3.57
N ARG A 75 -12.88 9.91 -2.29
CA ARG A 75 -11.94 9.80 -1.16
C ARG A 75 -11.20 8.48 -1.15
N ILE A 76 -11.91 7.37 -1.30
CA ILE A 76 -11.30 6.04 -1.35
C ILE A 76 -10.38 5.90 -2.57
N MET A 77 -10.78 6.47 -3.71
CA MET A 77 -9.94 6.48 -4.90
C MET A 77 -8.65 7.24 -4.70
N ALA A 78 -8.68 8.40 -4.05
CA ALA A 78 -7.47 9.14 -3.71
C ALA A 78 -6.53 8.30 -2.83
N VAL A 79 -7.07 7.65 -1.78
CA VAL A 79 -6.29 6.79 -0.88
C VAL A 79 -5.66 5.62 -1.64
N LEU A 80 -6.42 4.93 -2.50
CA LEU A 80 -5.93 3.80 -3.28
C LEU A 80 -4.83 4.18 -4.26
N ILE A 81 -4.95 5.34 -4.91
CA ILE A 81 -3.94 5.86 -5.83
C ILE A 81 -2.64 6.16 -5.07
N ILE A 82 -2.72 6.81 -3.91
CA ILE A 82 -1.56 7.14 -3.08
C ILE A 82 -0.90 5.87 -2.54
N ALA A 83 -1.68 4.91 -2.06
CA ALA A 83 -1.18 3.63 -1.58
C ALA A 83 -0.48 2.85 -2.71
N SER A 84 -1.06 2.85 -3.92
CA SER A 84 -0.46 2.22 -5.09
C SER A 84 0.88 2.87 -5.47
N TRP A 85 0.98 4.20 -5.38
CA TRP A 85 2.22 4.93 -5.61
C TRP A 85 3.31 4.56 -4.57
N MET A 86 2.96 4.49 -3.28
CA MET A 86 3.90 4.08 -2.23
C MET A 86 4.47 2.68 -2.47
N TYR A 87 3.64 1.75 -2.95
CA TYR A 87 4.07 0.38 -3.25
C TYR A 87 5.01 0.30 -4.46
N ALA A 88 4.80 1.17 -5.45
CA ALA A 88 5.47 1.08 -6.75
C ALA A 88 6.94 1.51 -6.76
N GLU A 89 7.32 2.47 -5.92
CA GLU A 89 8.70 2.98 -5.83
C GLU A 89 9.55 2.23 -4.79
N ARG A 90 9.09 1.08 -4.31
CA ARG A 90 9.80 0.33 -3.29
C ARG A 90 11.06 -0.34 -3.82
N TYR A 91 12.13 -0.29 -3.03
CA TYR A 91 13.34 -1.07 -3.27
C TYR A 91 13.53 -2.18 -2.22
N PRO A 92 14.26 -3.26 -2.54
CA PRO A 92 14.53 -4.33 -1.58
C PRO A 92 15.33 -3.82 -0.36
N GLY A 93 14.92 -4.20 0.83
CA GLY A 93 15.52 -3.78 2.11
C GLY A 93 14.90 -2.53 2.74
N GLU A 94 14.02 -1.82 2.02
CA GLU A 94 13.42 -0.59 2.52
C GLU A 94 12.59 -0.78 3.80
N LEU A 95 11.83 -1.88 3.93
CA LEU A 95 11.05 -2.12 5.16
C LEU A 95 11.95 -2.38 6.36
N LEU A 96 13.15 -2.92 6.14
CA LEU A 96 14.14 -3.11 7.19
C LEU A 96 14.70 -1.76 7.64
N ASP A 97 15.05 -0.88 6.70
CA ASP A 97 15.53 0.48 6.98
C ASP A 97 14.48 1.28 7.79
N VAL A 98 13.23 1.27 7.31
CA VAL A 98 12.11 1.98 7.95
C VAL A 98 11.76 1.38 9.30
N GLY A 99 11.75 0.05 9.43
CA GLY A 99 11.46 -0.65 10.67
C GLY A 99 12.46 -0.29 11.77
N VAL A 100 13.76 -0.35 11.46
CA VAL A 100 14.83 0.00 12.41
C VAL A 100 14.80 1.48 12.78
N TRP A 101 14.49 2.36 11.83
CA TRP A 101 14.34 3.79 12.10
C TRP A 101 13.16 4.10 13.04
N PHE A 102 12.01 3.44 12.85
CA PHE A 102 10.79 3.73 13.60
C PHE A 102 10.74 3.06 14.99
N LEU A 103 11.20 1.81 15.08
CA LEU A 103 11.03 0.93 16.26
C LEU A 103 12.37 0.50 16.89
N GLY A 104 13.48 1.09 16.45
CA GLY A 104 14.82 0.82 16.96
C GLY A 104 15.45 -0.50 16.48
N THR A 105 16.65 -0.79 16.95
CA THR A 105 17.49 -1.87 16.44
C THR A 105 16.99 -3.28 16.77
N LYS A 106 16.22 -3.49 17.84
CA LYS A 106 15.73 -4.83 18.22
C LYS A 106 14.37 -5.13 17.60
N THR A 107 13.33 -4.47 18.12
CA THR A 107 11.94 -4.65 17.68
C THR A 107 11.71 -4.18 16.25
N GLY A 108 12.32 -3.06 15.86
CA GLY A 108 12.20 -2.53 14.51
C GLY A 108 12.91 -3.37 13.45
N PHE A 109 14.04 -3.99 13.81
CA PHE A 109 14.69 -4.96 12.94
C PHE A 109 13.82 -6.18 12.69
N ASP A 110 13.27 -6.79 13.75
CA ASP A 110 12.42 -7.98 13.61
C ASP A 110 11.18 -7.67 12.75
N LEU A 111 10.52 -6.55 13.00
CA LEU A 111 9.31 -6.14 12.29
C LEU A 111 9.61 -5.78 10.82
N GLY A 112 10.72 -5.08 10.58
CA GLY A 112 11.20 -4.76 9.24
C GLY A 112 11.63 -6.01 8.45
N LEU A 113 12.30 -6.96 9.09
CA LEU A 113 12.71 -8.24 8.50
C LEU A 113 11.50 -9.09 8.13
N ILE A 114 10.51 -9.21 9.03
CA ILE A 114 9.25 -9.90 8.75
C ILE A 114 8.54 -9.25 7.56
N GLY A 115 8.48 -7.92 7.52
CA GLY A 115 7.87 -7.18 6.42
C GLY A 115 8.58 -7.43 5.09
N GLU A 116 9.92 -7.42 5.09
CA GLU A 116 10.73 -7.67 3.89
C GLU A 116 10.57 -9.11 3.39
N LEU A 117 10.65 -10.09 4.29
CA LEU A 117 10.43 -11.51 3.98
C LEU A 117 9.02 -11.76 3.45
N SER A 118 7.99 -11.16 4.06
CA SER A 118 6.59 -11.31 3.65
C SER A 118 6.39 -10.80 2.22
N MET A 119 6.99 -9.67 1.91
CA MET A 119 6.85 -9.05 0.60
C MET A 119 7.62 -9.79 -0.49
N SER A 120 8.82 -10.26 -0.17
CA SER A 120 9.54 -11.20 -1.04
C SER A 120 8.71 -12.46 -1.32
N SER A 121 8.02 -12.99 -0.30
CA SER A 121 7.13 -14.15 -0.47
C SER A 121 5.92 -13.83 -1.35
N LEU A 122 5.34 -12.63 -1.28
CA LEU A 122 4.25 -12.21 -2.17
C LEU A 122 4.71 -12.14 -3.64
N ASP A 123 5.90 -11.61 -3.90
CA ASP A 123 6.47 -11.56 -5.26
C ASP A 123 6.81 -12.95 -5.80
N THR A 124 7.25 -13.87 -4.94
CA THR A 124 7.42 -15.27 -5.31
C THR A 124 6.06 -15.93 -5.59
N LEU A 125 5.08 -15.69 -4.72
CA LEU A 125 3.74 -16.24 -4.84
C LEU A 125 3.05 -15.82 -6.14
N ALA A 126 3.13 -14.53 -6.51
CA ALA A 126 2.57 -14.03 -7.76
C ALA A 126 3.16 -14.74 -8.99
N ARG A 127 4.47 -14.98 -9.00
CA ARG A 127 5.16 -15.74 -10.07
C ARG A 127 4.76 -17.21 -10.09
N GLU A 128 4.54 -17.82 -8.93
CA GLU A 128 4.09 -19.21 -8.85
C GLU A 128 2.65 -19.39 -9.32
N THR A 129 1.76 -18.45 -9.00
CA THR A 129 0.39 -18.46 -9.52
C THR A 129 0.37 -18.40 -11.05
N ASP A 130 1.25 -17.61 -11.66
CA ASP A 130 1.38 -17.54 -13.12
C ASP A 130 1.88 -18.86 -13.72
N ARG A 131 2.92 -19.47 -13.13
CA ARG A 131 3.43 -20.79 -13.55
C ARG A 131 2.38 -21.89 -13.45
N ILE A 132 1.60 -21.90 -12.36
CA ILE A 132 0.50 -22.85 -12.18
C ILE A 132 -0.58 -22.62 -13.24
N SER A 133 -0.92 -21.36 -13.54
CA SER A 133 -1.87 -21.03 -14.61
C SER A 133 -1.41 -21.59 -15.96
N VAL A 134 -0.13 -21.40 -16.29
CA VAL A 134 0.48 -21.96 -17.51
C VAL A 134 0.44 -23.49 -17.52
N ALA A 135 0.80 -24.14 -16.41
CA ALA A 135 0.79 -25.60 -16.29
C ALA A 135 -0.62 -26.19 -16.45
N LEU A 136 -1.64 -25.55 -15.86
CA LEU A 136 -3.04 -25.97 -15.99
C LEU A 136 -3.55 -25.82 -17.42
N ARG A 137 -3.16 -24.74 -18.11
CA ARG A 137 -3.45 -24.55 -19.54
C ARG A 137 -2.79 -25.65 -20.40
N GLN A 138 -1.54 -26.00 -20.11
CA GLN A 138 -0.84 -27.09 -20.80
C GLN A 138 -1.47 -28.46 -20.56
N LYS A 139 -1.97 -28.71 -19.34
CA LYS A 139 -2.69 -29.94 -18.99
C LYS A 139 -4.10 -30.02 -19.61
N GLY A 140 -4.60 -28.94 -20.20
CA GLY A 140 -5.96 -28.86 -20.76
C GLY A 140 -7.06 -28.91 -19.70
N THR A 141 -6.73 -28.78 -18.42
CA THR A 141 -7.69 -28.81 -17.32
C THR A 141 -8.22 -27.40 -17.05
N PRO A 142 -9.54 -27.15 -17.14
CA PRO A 142 -10.09 -25.85 -16.80
C PRO A 142 -9.92 -25.56 -15.30
N LEU A 143 -9.69 -24.29 -14.96
CA LEU A 143 -9.71 -23.80 -13.57
C LEU A 143 -11.13 -23.92 -13.01
N SER A 144 -11.45 -25.07 -12.44
CA SER A 144 -12.70 -25.31 -11.72
C SER A 144 -12.56 -24.97 -10.25
N LEU A 145 -13.65 -24.50 -9.63
CA LEU A 145 -13.75 -24.25 -8.18
C LEU A 145 -13.30 -25.45 -7.33
N ARG A 146 -13.50 -26.67 -7.84
CA ARG A 146 -13.09 -27.92 -7.17
C ARG A 146 -11.58 -28.12 -7.11
N MET A 147 -10.82 -27.47 -7.99
CA MET A 147 -9.36 -27.60 -8.08
C MET A 147 -8.63 -26.55 -7.21
N ILE A 148 -9.33 -25.49 -6.78
CA ILE A 148 -8.78 -24.42 -5.94
C ILE A 148 -8.13 -24.97 -4.67
N PRO A 149 -8.76 -25.89 -3.89
CA PRO A 149 -8.14 -26.40 -2.67
C PRO A 149 -6.82 -27.14 -2.93
N ALA A 150 -6.72 -27.90 -4.03
CA ALA A 150 -5.52 -28.65 -4.39
C ALA A 150 -4.38 -27.75 -4.88
N VAL A 151 -4.70 -26.70 -5.65
CA VAL A 151 -3.72 -25.69 -6.06
C VAL A 151 -3.23 -24.91 -4.85
N PHE A 152 -4.15 -24.50 -3.98
CA PHE A 152 -3.85 -23.75 -2.77
C PHE A 152 -2.98 -24.55 -1.79
N SER A 153 -3.30 -25.83 -1.55
CA SER A 153 -2.50 -26.69 -0.67
C SER A 153 -1.07 -26.88 -1.20
N GLY A 154 -0.90 -27.08 -2.50
CA GLY A 154 0.43 -27.18 -3.12
C GLY A 154 1.27 -25.91 -2.95
N ILE A 155 0.64 -24.74 -3.13
CA ILE A 155 1.28 -23.45 -2.88
C ILE A 155 1.66 -23.32 -1.39
N LEU A 156 0.73 -23.64 -0.48
CA LEU A 156 0.90 -23.47 0.96
C LEU A 156 2.04 -24.35 1.49
N ILE A 157 2.07 -25.63 1.12
CA ILE A 157 3.15 -26.57 1.49
C ILE A 157 4.51 -26.03 1.02
N ARG A 158 4.58 -25.50 -0.20
CA ARG A 158 5.82 -24.94 -0.73
C ARG A 158 6.25 -23.68 0.02
N GLN A 159 5.33 -22.80 0.38
CA GLN A 159 5.65 -21.61 1.19
C GLN A 159 6.14 -21.99 2.59
N LEU A 160 5.57 -23.04 3.20
CA LEU A 160 6.05 -23.57 4.48
C LEU A 160 7.49 -24.10 4.38
N ASN A 161 7.81 -24.87 3.33
CA ASN A 161 9.17 -25.37 3.10
C ASN A 161 10.17 -24.22 2.88
N LEU A 162 9.82 -23.23 2.06
CA LEU A 162 10.66 -22.04 1.83
C LEU A 162 10.85 -21.22 3.11
N ALA A 163 9.81 -21.08 3.93
CA ALA A 163 9.91 -20.42 5.22
C ALA A 163 10.84 -21.18 6.18
N HIS A 164 10.78 -22.51 6.18
CA HIS A 164 11.65 -23.36 6.98
C HIS A 164 13.13 -23.24 6.56
N GLU A 165 13.42 -23.30 5.26
CA GLU A 165 14.77 -23.10 4.73
C GLU A 165 15.33 -21.71 5.09
N ARG A 166 14.51 -20.66 4.95
CA ARG A 166 14.89 -19.29 5.34
C ARG A 166 15.14 -19.17 6.83
N ALA A 167 14.32 -19.81 7.66
CA ALA A 167 14.51 -19.83 9.11
C ALA A 167 15.85 -20.48 9.49
N ILE A 168 16.20 -21.62 8.86
CA ILE A 168 17.51 -22.28 9.07
C ILE A 168 18.66 -21.35 8.67
N LEU A 169 18.56 -20.66 7.53
CA LEU A 169 19.61 -19.73 7.10
C LEU A 169 19.77 -18.54 8.05
N LEU A 170 18.67 -18.03 8.60
CA LEU A 170 18.71 -16.95 9.59
C LEU A 170 19.36 -17.41 10.88
N THR A 171 18.99 -18.60 11.39
CA THR A 171 19.57 -19.14 12.62
C THR A 171 21.06 -19.47 12.46
N LEU A 172 21.48 -20.02 11.32
CA LEU A 172 22.90 -20.27 11.01
C LEU A 172 23.73 -18.98 10.95
N ARG A 173 23.12 -17.86 10.55
CA ARG A 173 23.75 -16.53 10.57
C ARG A 173 23.74 -15.86 11.96
N GLY A 174 23.21 -16.54 12.98
CA GLY A 174 23.14 -16.04 14.35
C GLY A 174 21.92 -15.15 14.63
N TYR A 175 20.96 -15.04 13.70
CA TYR A 175 19.71 -14.32 13.94
C TYR A 175 18.78 -15.21 14.78
N THR A 176 18.77 -14.96 16.09
CA THR A 176 17.88 -15.64 17.05
C THR A 176 16.85 -14.69 17.65
N ARG A 177 17.21 -13.41 17.84
CA ARG A 177 16.30 -12.34 18.30
C ARG A 177 16.89 -10.96 18.05
N GLY A 178 16.17 -10.09 17.33
CA GLY A 178 16.67 -8.78 16.95
C GLY A 178 17.88 -8.85 16.02
N GLY A 179 18.40 -7.68 15.66
CA GLY A 179 19.60 -7.56 14.85
C GLY A 179 20.20 -6.17 14.95
N MET A 180 21.28 -5.93 14.23
CA MET A 180 21.75 -4.57 13.95
C MET A 180 21.80 -4.41 12.44
N HIS A 181 21.11 -3.39 11.98
CA HIS A 181 21.15 -2.95 10.58
C HIS A 181 21.38 -1.45 10.61
N CYS A 182 22.35 -0.98 9.83
CA CYS A 182 22.64 0.44 9.70
C CYS A 182 21.81 0.98 8.53
N PRO A 183 20.70 1.70 8.80
CA PRO A 183 19.86 2.18 7.72
C PRO A 183 20.59 3.28 6.95
N SER A 184 20.52 3.22 5.63
CA SER A 184 21.13 4.22 4.74
C SER A 184 20.04 4.94 3.97
N PHE A 185 19.84 6.23 4.28
CA PHE A 185 18.83 7.06 3.64
C PHE A 185 19.47 8.10 2.71
N SER A 186 18.99 8.17 1.47
CA SER A 186 19.31 9.26 0.54
C SER A 186 18.15 10.25 0.52
N SER A 187 18.39 11.50 0.93
CA SER A 187 17.37 12.55 0.96
C SER A 187 17.68 13.67 -0.05
N PRO A 188 17.30 13.54 -1.33
CA PRO A 188 17.44 14.62 -2.30
C PRO A 188 16.53 15.79 -1.94
N GLY A 189 16.94 17.03 -2.26
CA GLY A 189 16.17 18.24 -1.90
C GLY A 189 14.74 18.28 -2.45
N ILE A 190 14.51 17.63 -3.60
CA ILE A 190 13.18 17.51 -4.20
C ILE A 190 12.19 16.71 -3.34
N ASP A 191 12.68 15.73 -2.56
CA ASP A 191 11.83 14.93 -1.67
C ASP A 191 11.32 15.79 -0.51
N ARG A 192 12.13 16.72 0.00
CA ARG A 192 11.72 17.66 1.04
C ARG A 192 10.65 18.63 0.55
N ILE A 193 10.78 19.13 -0.68
CA ILE A 193 9.79 20.02 -1.29
C ILE A 193 8.46 19.28 -1.45
N ASN A 194 8.49 18.07 -2.01
CA ASN A 194 7.28 17.27 -2.18
C ASN A 194 6.64 16.89 -0.83
N GLY A 195 7.46 16.61 0.19
CA GLY A 195 6.99 16.39 1.56
C GLY A 195 6.34 17.63 2.17
N ALA A 196 6.93 18.82 1.98
CA ALA A 196 6.34 20.08 2.43
C ALA A 196 4.98 20.35 1.76
N PHE A 197 4.84 20.08 0.45
CA PHE A 197 3.56 20.15 -0.26
C PHE A 197 2.51 19.21 0.33
N SER A 198 2.89 18.00 0.75
CA SER A 198 1.94 17.08 1.40
C SER A 198 1.46 17.60 2.76
N CYS A 199 2.33 18.28 3.50
CA CYS A 199 1.98 18.91 4.77
C CYS A 199 1.02 20.09 4.57
N THR A 200 1.25 20.95 3.56
CA THR A 200 0.35 22.07 3.27
C THR A 200 -1.03 21.60 2.82
N ILE A 201 -1.11 20.54 1.99
CA ILE A 201 -2.39 19.92 1.60
C ILE A 201 -3.13 19.38 2.83
N PHE A 202 -2.42 18.72 3.74
CA PHE A 202 -3.01 18.22 4.98
C PHE A 202 -3.55 19.35 5.87
N LEU A 203 -2.76 20.41 6.09
CA LEU A 203 -3.20 21.57 6.87
C LEU A 203 -4.42 22.26 6.23
N LEU A 204 -4.42 22.42 4.91
CA LEU A 204 -5.55 23.02 4.19
C LEU A 204 -6.79 22.12 4.27
N SER A 205 -6.61 20.80 4.24
CA SER A 205 -7.70 19.84 4.44
C SER A 205 -8.31 19.91 5.84
N LEU A 206 -7.51 20.19 6.89
CA LEU A 206 -8.04 20.38 8.24
C LEU A 206 -8.93 21.62 8.30
N ILE A 207 -8.44 22.75 7.78
CA ILE A 207 -9.19 24.01 7.73
C ILE A 207 -10.49 23.84 6.93
N ALA A 208 -10.43 23.18 5.78
CA ALA A 208 -11.61 22.95 4.94
C ALA A 208 -12.60 21.94 5.56
N GLY A 209 -12.10 20.93 6.27
CA GLY A 209 -12.92 19.95 6.99
C GLY A 209 -13.72 20.59 8.13
N ASP A 210 -13.08 21.46 8.91
CA ASP A 210 -13.74 22.22 9.98
C ASP A 210 -14.80 23.18 9.41
N PHE A 211 -14.50 23.86 8.30
CA PHE A 211 -15.44 24.76 7.65
C PHE A 211 -16.70 24.04 7.14
N PHE A 212 -16.57 22.81 6.62
CA PHE A 212 -17.69 22.01 6.15
C PHE A 212 -18.54 21.43 7.30
N ASN A 213 -17.91 21.00 8.40
CA ASN A 213 -18.62 20.56 9.60
C ASN A 213 -19.41 21.70 10.27
N ILE A 214 -18.82 22.90 10.34
CA ILE A 214 -19.50 24.08 10.90
C ILE A 214 -20.65 24.53 9.98
N ALA A 215 -20.44 24.57 8.66
CA ALA A 215 -21.49 24.94 7.70
C ALA A 215 -22.64 23.91 7.62
N GLY A 216 -22.36 22.62 7.83
CA GLY A 216 -23.38 21.57 7.92
C GLY A 216 -24.27 21.70 9.16
N SER A 217 -23.75 22.22 10.27
CA SER A 217 -24.53 22.49 11.49
C SER A 217 -25.47 23.68 11.36
N THR A 218 -25.26 24.57 10.38
CA THR A 218 -26.11 25.75 10.13
C THR A 218 -27.23 25.52 9.12
N PHE A 219 -27.34 24.32 8.53
CA PHE A 219 -28.39 23.97 7.55
C PHE A 219 -29.54 23.11 8.13
N ILE A 220 -29.68 23.08 9.47
CA ILE A 220 -30.89 22.57 10.14
C ILE A 220 -31.57 23.76 10.85
N VAL A 221 -32.28 24.58 10.07
CA VAL A 221 -33.46 25.36 10.51
C VAL A 221 -34.46 25.36 9.36
#